data_AF-A0A512UHU4-F1
#
_entry.id   AF-A0A512UHU4-F1
#
_cell.length_a   1.000
_cell.length_b   1.000
_cell.length_c   1.000
_cell.angle_alpha   90.00
_cell.angle_beta   90.00
_cell.angle_gamma   90.00
#
_symmetry.space_group_name_H-M   'P 1'
#
loop_
_entity.id
_entity.type
_entity.pdbx_description
1 polymer ?
#
loop_
_entity_poly.entity_id
_entity_poly.type
_entity_poly.pdbx_seq_one_letter_code
_entity_poly.pdbx_strand_id
1 'polypeptide(L)'
;MTQCFEVNVFAPVRLTREFAALLIKARGTVGFTGSVSGVVPFPFSSIYGATKAAIHQYAAMLRLEMKPFGVTVLNVITGGVHTNIADKRDLPSNSWFRVPGIEEAFLERREMAKRNNPMPVEQYARKVVDDFENQTLGGRLNVYRGKMASFLGHLMVWCPRFVVEWGWCASSSWTVYSHTFPISTRSRKWLNGFPLSFLKIALYALKEMHKFPCWDRPADGKGFRFS
;
A
#
# COMPACT_ATOMS: atom_id res chain seq x y z
N MET A 1 -12.29 7.78 -9.22
CA MET A 1 -12.27 6.38 -8.74
C MET A 1 -12.20 5.40 -9.91
N THR A 2 -13.21 5.35 -10.78
CA THR A 2 -13.28 4.46 -11.96
C THR A 2 -12.07 4.56 -12.87
N GLN A 3 -11.69 5.78 -13.25
CA GLN A 3 -10.52 6.06 -14.11
C GLN A 3 -9.23 5.41 -13.58
N CYS A 4 -9.03 5.36 -12.27
CA CYS A 4 -7.81 4.78 -11.69
C CYS A 4 -7.77 3.26 -11.92
N PHE A 5 -8.88 2.56 -11.76
CA PHE A 5 -8.99 1.12 -12.05
C PHE A 5 -8.93 0.82 -13.55
N GLU A 6 -9.57 1.65 -14.38
CA GLU A 6 -9.51 1.52 -15.84
C GLU A 6 -8.08 1.57 -16.35
N VAL A 7 -7.30 2.53 -15.88
CA VAL A 7 -5.92 2.72 -16.33
C VAL A 7 -4.96 1.73 -15.66
N ASN A 8 -5.05 1.54 -14.34
CA ASN A 8 -4.03 0.76 -13.62
C ASN A 8 -4.29 -0.76 -13.61
N VAL A 9 -5.52 -1.20 -13.87
CA VAL A 9 -5.91 -2.61 -13.78
C VAL A 9 -6.44 -3.10 -15.12
N PHE A 10 -7.54 -2.52 -15.61
CA PHE A 10 -8.22 -3.07 -16.79
C PHE A 10 -7.42 -2.89 -18.07
N ALA A 11 -6.75 -1.76 -18.26
CA ALA A 11 -5.91 -1.53 -19.44
C ALA A 11 -4.74 -2.54 -19.53
N PRO A 12 -3.91 -2.76 -18.49
CA PRO A 12 -2.89 -3.81 -18.50
C PRO A 12 -3.45 -5.21 -18.77
N VAL A 13 -4.56 -5.58 -18.15
CA VAL A 13 -5.22 -6.89 -18.36
C VAL A 13 -5.62 -7.06 -19.83
N ARG A 14 -6.26 -6.05 -20.42
CA ARG A 14 -6.66 -6.05 -21.83
C ARG A 14 -5.44 -6.15 -22.75
N LEU A 15 -4.41 -5.35 -22.52
CA LEU A 15 -3.18 -5.41 -23.31
C LEU A 15 -2.54 -6.79 -23.25
N THR A 16 -2.40 -7.38 -22.05
CA THR A 16 -1.86 -8.73 -21.91
C THR A 16 -2.68 -9.76 -22.69
N ARG A 17 -4.01 -9.65 -22.69
CA ARG A 17 -4.89 -10.52 -23.45
C ARG A 17 -4.66 -10.40 -24.96
N GLU A 18 -4.61 -9.17 -25.50
CA GLU A 18 -4.41 -8.96 -26.94
C GLU A 18 -3.02 -9.44 -27.41
N PHE A 19 -1.99 -9.30 -26.57
CA PHE A 19 -0.62 -9.75 -26.88
C PHE A 19 -0.33 -11.21 -26.50
N ALA A 20 -1.30 -11.94 -25.93
CA ALA A 20 -1.08 -13.28 -25.40
C ALA A 20 -0.50 -14.26 -26.44
N ALA A 21 -1.05 -14.28 -27.66
CA ALA A 21 -0.58 -15.17 -28.72
C ALA A 21 0.88 -14.89 -29.12
N LEU A 22 1.27 -13.61 -29.17
CA LEU A 22 2.63 -13.19 -29.48
C LEU A 22 3.61 -13.54 -28.36
N LEU A 23 3.19 -13.34 -27.10
CA LEU A 23 3.96 -13.73 -25.93
C LEU A 23 4.23 -15.24 -25.92
N ILE A 24 3.20 -16.05 -26.18
CA ILE A 24 3.31 -17.52 -26.25
C ILE A 24 4.24 -17.96 -27.37
N LYS A 25 4.06 -17.41 -28.58
CA LYS A 25 4.92 -17.74 -29.74
C LYS A 25 6.39 -17.40 -29.47
N ALA A 26 6.66 -16.28 -28.82
CA ALA A 26 8.00 -15.82 -28.50
C ALA A 26 8.60 -16.48 -27.25
N ARG A 27 7.79 -17.19 -26.44
CA ARG A 27 8.13 -17.60 -25.06
C ARG A 27 8.70 -16.41 -24.26
N GLY A 28 8.05 -15.26 -24.43
CA GLY A 28 8.53 -13.98 -23.94
C GLY A 28 8.27 -13.73 -22.45
N THR A 29 8.50 -12.49 -22.05
CA THR A 29 8.28 -12.01 -20.68
C THR A 29 7.27 -10.87 -20.68
N VAL A 30 6.24 -10.97 -19.84
CA VAL A 30 5.32 -9.85 -19.55
C VAL A 30 5.58 -9.33 -18.14
N GLY A 31 5.66 -8.01 -17.99
CA GLY A 31 5.90 -7.39 -16.70
C GLY A 31 4.86 -6.35 -16.32
N PHE A 32 4.54 -6.28 -15.04
CA PHE A 32 3.62 -5.31 -14.47
C PHE A 32 4.35 -4.34 -13.55
N THR A 33 3.94 -3.07 -13.61
CA THR A 33 4.41 -2.04 -12.67
C THR A 33 3.55 -2.04 -11.41
N GLY A 34 4.00 -2.78 -10.41
CA GLY A 34 3.45 -2.80 -9.07
C GLY A 34 3.88 -1.59 -8.22
N SER A 35 3.53 -1.60 -6.94
CA SER A 35 3.97 -0.58 -5.98
C SER A 35 3.98 -1.13 -4.56
N VAL A 36 4.86 -0.60 -3.71
CA VAL A 36 4.81 -0.85 -2.26
C VAL A 36 3.45 -0.50 -1.64
N SER A 37 2.70 0.43 -2.23
CA SER A 37 1.35 0.79 -1.77
C SER A 37 0.29 -0.29 -2.06
N GLY A 38 0.60 -1.30 -2.86
CA GLY A 38 -0.21 -2.52 -3.01
C GLY A 38 0.10 -3.59 -1.95
N VAL A 39 1.19 -3.44 -1.20
CA VAL A 39 1.65 -4.40 -0.18
C VAL A 39 1.39 -3.89 1.24
N VAL A 40 1.70 -2.61 1.48
CA VAL A 40 1.55 -1.95 2.79
C VAL A 40 0.48 -0.87 2.66
N PRO A 41 -0.45 -0.74 3.63
CA PRO A 41 -1.44 0.33 3.61
C PRO A 41 -0.76 1.70 3.77
N PHE A 42 -0.99 2.60 2.82
CA PHE A 42 -0.63 4.01 2.92
C PHE A 42 -1.89 4.88 2.97
N PRO A 43 -1.99 5.81 3.93
CA PRO A 43 -3.09 6.76 4.02
C PRO A 43 -3.22 7.62 2.79
N PHE A 44 -4.45 8.09 2.54
CA PHE A 44 -4.80 8.94 1.41
C PHE A 44 -4.47 8.34 0.04
N SER A 45 -4.20 7.04 0.00
CA SER A 45 -3.83 6.29 -1.20
C SER A 45 -4.69 5.05 -1.37
N SER A 46 -5.92 5.05 -0.83
CA SER A 46 -6.74 3.84 -0.73
C SER A 46 -7.06 3.24 -2.10
N ILE A 47 -7.55 4.05 -3.04
CA ILE A 47 -7.89 3.59 -4.40
C ILE A 47 -6.63 3.24 -5.18
N TYR A 48 -5.59 4.06 -5.12
CA TYR A 48 -4.33 3.75 -5.79
C TYR A 48 -3.72 2.42 -5.27
N GLY A 49 -3.62 2.27 -3.95
CA GLY A 49 -3.15 1.04 -3.30
C GLY A 49 -3.99 -0.17 -3.66
N ALA A 50 -5.32 -0.04 -3.71
CA ALA A 50 -6.22 -1.10 -4.16
C ALA A 50 -5.94 -1.52 -5.62
N THR A 51 -5.73 -0.57 -6.53
CA THR A 51 -5.38 -0.90 -7.93
C THR A 51 -4.04 -1.63 -8.04
N LYS A 52 -3.06 -1.26 -7.21
CA LYS A 52 -1.74 -1.92 -7.20
C LYS A 52 -1.78 -3.29 -6.53
N ALA A 53 -2.61 -3.49 -5.51
CA ALA A 53 -2.87 -4.82 -4.95
C ALA A 53 -3.57 -5.73 -5.98
N ALA A 54 -4.53 -5.20 -6.73
CA ALA A 54 -5.21 -5.95 -7.79
C ALA A 54 -4.23 -6.43 -8.87
N ILE A 55 -3.33 -5.55 -9.35
CA ILE A 55 -2.35 -5.96 -10.36
C ILE A 55 -1.31 -6.96 -9.82
N HIS A 56 -0.96 -6.87 -8.54
CA HIS A 56 -0.08 -7.86 -7.90
C HIS A 56 -0.69 -9.25 -7.91
N GLN A 57 -1.97 -9.35 -7.53
CA GLN A 57 -2.67 -10.63 -7.53
C GLN A 57 -2.89 -11.15 -8.94
N TYR A 58 -3.24 -10.28 -9.89
CA TYR A 58 -3.37 -10.64 -11.30
C TYR A 58 -2.06 -11.22 -11.86
N ALA A 59 -0.92 -10.57 -11.62
CA ALA A 59 0.38 -11.07 -12.06
C ALA A 59 0.73 -12.44 -11.44
N ALA A 60 0.34 -12.67 -10.18
CA ALA A 60 0.55 -13.95 -9.51
C ALA A 60 -0.25 -15.09 -10.14
N MET A 61 -1.52 -14.86 -10.48
CA MET A 61 -2.37 -15.84 -11.15
C MET A 61 -1.92 -16.08 -12.60
N LEU A 62 -1.72 -14.99 -13.35
CA LEU A 62 -1.30 -15.06 -14.76
C LEU A 62 0.00 -15.84 -14.94
N ARG A 63 0.94 -15.71 -14.00
CA ARG A 63 2.18 -16.49 -14.01
C ARG A 63 1.94 -18.00 -14.03
N LEU A 64 0.96 -18.48 -13.27
CA LEU A 64 0.63 -19.91 -13.22
C LEU A 64 -0.02 -20.36 -14.52
N GLU A 65 -0.91 -19.54 -15.08
CA GLU A 65 -1.62 -19.80 -16.34
C GLU A 65 -0.67 -19.79 -17.55
N MET A 66 0.32 -18.90 -17.54
CA MET A 66 1.27 -18.71 -18.65
C MET A 66 2.47 -19.66 -18.61
N LYS A 67 2.75 -20.28 -17.45
CA LYS A 67 3.89 -21.18 -17.25
C LYS A 67 3.92 -22.38 -18.23
N PRO A 68 2.82 -23.09 -18.52
CA PRO A 68 2.82 -24.19 -19.48
C PRO A 68 3.21 -23.78 -20.90
N PHE A 69 3.02 -22.50 -21.24
CA PHE A 69 3.36 -21.95 -22.56
C PHE A 69 4.81 -21.42 -22.64
N GLY A 70 5.60 -21.56 -21.57
CA GLY A 70 6.97 -21.06 -21.52
C GLY A 70 7.07 -19.53 -21.41
N VAL A 71 5.97 -18.84 -21.11
CA VAL A 71 5.95 -17.39 -20.93
C VAL A 71 6.24 -17.05 -19.48
N THR A 72 7.12 -16.08 -19.25
CA THR A 72 7.48 -15.63 -17.91
C THR A 72 6.71 -14.37 -17.53
N VAL A 73 6.42 -14.22 -16.23
CA VAL A 73 5.71 -13.06 -15.70
C VAL A 73 6.52 -12.43 -14.58
N LEU A 74 6.68 -11.12 -14.65
CA LEU A 74 7.40 -10.29 -13.69
C LEU A 74 6.47 -9.23 -13.07
N ASN A 75 6.58 -8.99 -11.77
CA ASN A 75 5.89 -7.91 -11.08
C ASN A 75 6.92 -7.02 -10.39
N VAL A 76 7.12 -5.83 -10.92
CA VAL A 76 8.08 -4.85 -10.40
C VAL A 76 7.41 -4.05 -9.29
N ILE A 77 7.71 -4.38 -8.03
CA ILE A 77 7.17 -3.66 -6.87
C ILE A 77 8.03 -2.43 -6.61
N THR A 78 7.52 -1.28 -7.03
CA THR A 78 8.22 -0.01 -6.99
C THR A 78 8.02 0.73 -5.66
N GLY A 79 9.14 1.15 -5.06
CA GLY A 79 9.21 2.08 -3.93
C GLY A 79 9.45 3.52 -4.38
N GLY A 80 10.20 4.31 -3.61
CA GLY A 80 10.49 5.70 -3.94
C GLY A 80 11.45 5.85 -5.13
N VAL A 81 10.99 6.46 -6.21
CA VAL A 81 11.76 6.80 -7.43
C VAL A 81 11.52 8.27 -7.76
N HIS A 82 12.56 8.98 -8.22
CA HIS A 82 12.54 10.43 -8.45
C HIS A 82 11.72 10.80 -9.71
N THR A 83 10.39 10.79 -9.58
CA THR A 83 9.44 11.08 -10.66
C THR A 83 8.40 12.11 -10.20
N ASN A 84 7.66 12.70 -11.14
CA ASN A 84 6.57 13.65 -10.86
C ASN A 84 5.24 12.93 -10.51
N ILE A 85 5.30 11.86 -9.69
CA ILE A 85 4.13 11.04 -9.32
C ILE A 85 3.35 11.58 -8.11
N ALA A 86 3.92 12.54 -7.37
CA ALA A 86 3.29 13.08 -6.17
C ALA A 86 1.97 13.79 -6.51
N ASP A 87 0.94 13.53 -5.71
CA ASP A 87 -0.35 14.21 -5.85
C ASP A 87 -0.19 15.68 -5.42
N LYS A 88 -0.58 16.59 -6.33
CA LYS A 88 -0.49 18.04 -6.12
C LYS A 88 -1.81 18.65 -5.68
N ARG A 89 -2.88 17.86 -5.59
CA ARG A 89 -4.20 18.34 -5.21
C ARG A 89 -4.26 18.59 -3.70
N ASP A 90 -4.95 19.65 -3.33
CA ASP A 90 -5.25 19.95 -1.92
C ASP A 90 -6.49 19.20 -1.45
N LEU A 91 -6.64 19.11 -0.12
CA LEU A 91 -7.84 18.56 0.50
C LEU A 91 -9.04 19.48 0.17
N PRO A 92 -10.12 18.95 -0.44
CA PRO A 92 -11.32 19.73 -0.73
C PRO A 92 -11.85 20.47 0.51
N SER A 93 -12.43 21.66 0.30
CA SER A 93 -12.98 22.49 1.39
C SER A 93 -14.07 21.79 2.20
N ASN A 94 -14.83 20.90 1.56
CA ASN A 94 -15.91 20.10 2.15
C ASN A 94 -15.45 18.70 2.61
N SER A 95 -14.14 18.44 2.70
CA SER A 95 -13.62 17.14 3.12
C SER A 95 -13.86 16.89 4.61
N TRP A 96 -14.37 15.71 4.94
CA TRP A 96 -14.48 15.22 6.32
C TRP A 96 -13.11 15.10 7.03
N PHE A 97 -12.03 15.01 6.26
CA PHE A 97 -10.67 14.94 6.78
C PHE A 97 -10.08 16.32 7.12
N ARG A 98 -10.84 17.42 6.96
CA ARG A 98 -10.41 18.76 7.34
C ARG A 98 -10.61 18.98 8.84
N VAL A 99 -9.76 18.31 9.62
CA VAL A 99 -9.69 18.40 11.08
C VAL A 99 -8.27 18.80 11.50
N PRO A 100 -8.08 19.44 12.67
CA PRO A 100 -6.76 19.90 13.10
C PRO A 100 -5.71 18.77 13.08
N GLY A 101 -4.54 19.01 12.51
CA GLY A 101 -3.43 18.05 12.43
C GLY A 101 -3.42 17.14 11.19
N ILE A 102 -4.54 17.02 10.45
CA ILE A 102 -4.61 16.17 9.24
C ILE A 102 -4.02 16.85 8.01
N GLU A 103 -4.07 18.17 7.94
CA GLU A 103 -3.49 18.92 6.82
C GLU A 103 -1.97 18.79 6.82
N GLU A 104 -1.34 18.81 8.00
CA GLU A 104 0.07 18.55 8.21
C GLU A 104 0.43 17.11 7.80
N ALA A 105 -0.32 16.10 8.25
CA ALA A 105 -0.10 14.71 7.87
C ALA A 105 -0.26 14.49 6.35
N PHE A 106 -1.21 15.17 5.73
CA PHE A 106 -1.42 15.14 4.28
C PHE A 106 -0.25 15.80 3.54
N LEU A 107 0.28 16.92 4.03
CA LEU A 107 1.46 17.59 3.48
C LEU A 107 2.72 16.75 3.64
N GLU A 108 2.93 16.14 4.81
CA GLU A 108 4.04 15.21 5.04
C GLU A 108 3.99 14.03 4.06
N ARG A 109 2.80 13.47 3.83
CA ARG A 109 2.61 12.38 2.87
C ARG A 109 2.91 12.79 1.43
N ARG A 110 2.58 14.03 1.04
CA ARG A 110 2.91 14.60 -0.28
C ARG A 110 4.41 14.73 -0.46
N GLU A 111 5.10 15.21 0.57
CA GLU A 111 6.54 15.43 0.54
C GLU A 111 7.37 14.17 0.86
N MET A 112 6.74 13.08 1.33
CA MET A 112 7.40 11.81 1.68
C MET A 112 8.31 11.28 0.57
N ALA A 113 7.86 11.36 -0.68
CA ALA A 113 8.64 10.87 -1.83
C ALA A 113 9.91 11.71 -2.07
N LYS A 114 9.86 13.03 -1.80
CA LYS A 114 11.01 13.93 -1.93
C LYS A 114 11.95 13.82 -0.73
N ARG A 115 11.40 13.80 0.49
CA ARG A 115 12.18 13.72 1.74
C ARG A 115 12.95 12.43 1.90
N ASN A 116 12.45 11.30 1.37
CA ASN A 116 13.05 9.99 1.59
C ASN A 116 14.20 9.64 0.63
N ASN A 117 14.88 10.62 0.03
CA ASN A 117 16.00 10.41 -0.90
C ASN A 117 15.71 9.30 -1.95
N PRO A 118 14.78 9.56 -2.88
CA PRO A 118 14.30 8.56 -3.83
C PRO A 118 15.39 8.11 -4.81
N MET A 119 15.26 6.90 -5.35
CA MET A 119 16.19 6.37 -6.35
C MET A 119 16.14 7.21 -7.64
N PRO A 120 17.28 7.54 -8.27
CA PRO A 120 17.31 8.17 -9.60
C PRO A 120 16.62 7.31 -10.67
N VAL A 121 15.99 7.95 -11.66
CA VAL A 121 15.16 7.27 -12.67
C VAL A 121 16.01 6.36 -13.56
N GLU A 122 17.21 6.80 -13.92
CA GLU A 122 18.14 6.09 -14.79
C GLU A 122 18.62 4.81 -14.11
N GLN A 123 18.93 4.89 -12.81
CA GLN A 123 19.32 3.72 -12.03
C GLN A 123 18.15 2.74 -11.87
N TYR A 124 16.94 3.26 -11.66
CA TYR A 124 15.75 2.43 -11.57
C TYR A 124 15.47 1.71 -12.90
N ALA A 125 15.50 2.42 -14.02
CA ALA A 125 15.24 1.86 -15.35
C ALA A 125 16.24 0.76 -15.70
N ARG A 126 17.55 1.00 -15.51
CA ARG A 126 18.59 -0.02 -15.73
C ARG A 126 18.30 -1.29 -14.95
N LYS A 127 18.04 -1.17 -13.65
CA LYS A 127 17.73 -2.32 -12.79
C LYS A 127 16.48 -3.08 -13.19
N VAL A 128 15.48 -2.40 -13.75
CA VAL A 128 14.26 -3.05 -14.25
C VAL A 128 14.56 -3.78 -15.54
N VAL A 129 15.31 -3.18 -16.48
CA VAL A 129 15.73 -3.87 -17.72
C VAL A 129 16.53 -5.12 -17.38
N ASP A 130 17.49 -5.01 -16.45
CA ASP A 130 18.27 -6.16 -15.97
C ASP A 130 17.35 -7.27 -15.41
N ASP A 131 16.27 -6.92 -14.70
CA ASP A 131 15.30 -7.91 -14.21
C ASP A 131 14.55 -8.63 -15.35
N PHE A 132 14.24 -7.92 -16.44
CA PHE A 132 13.58 -8.52 -17.60
C PHE A 132 14.53 -9.43 -18.39
N GLU A 133 15.78 -9.00 -18.59
CA GLU A 133 16.81 -9.75 -19.33
C GLU A 133 17.22 -11.04 -18.60
N ASN A 134 17.26 -11.00 -17.26
CA ASN A 134 17.64 -12.14 -16.43
C ASN A 134 16.45 -13.00 -15.98
N GLN A 135 15.22 -12.71 -16.44
CA GLN A 135 14.05 -13.45 -16.01
C GLN A 135 14.03 -14.85 -16.62
N THR A 136 13.78 -15.85 -15.76
CA THR A 136 13.72 -17.26 -16.17
C THR A 136 12.38 -17.88 -15.84
N LEU A 137 12.02 -18.94 -16.56
CA LEU A 137 10.79 -19.70 -16.29
C LEU A 137 10.87 -20.32 -14.89
N GLY A 138 9.95 -19.93 -14.00
CA GLY A 138 10.00 -20.33 -12.59
C GLY A 138 10.83 -19.42 -11.68
N GLY A 139 11.45 -18.35 -12.22
CA GLY A 139 12.23 -17.36 -11.48
C GLY A 139 11.43 -16.50 -10.49
N ARG A 140 11.90 -15.32 -10.09
CA ARG A 140 11.14 -14.49 -9.12
C ARG A 140 9.94 -13.84 -9.79
N LEU A 141 8.77 -13.86 -9.14
CA LEU A 141 7.62 -13.07 -9.59
C LEU A 141 7.80 -11.61 -9.18
N ASN A 142 7.93 -11.37 -7.87
CA ASN A 142 8.02 -10.03 -7.31
C ASN A 142 9.48 -9.58 -7.24
N VAL A 143 9.83 -8.52 -7.98
CA VAL A 143 11.13 -7.85 -7.88
C VAL A 143 10.92 -6.47 -7.27
N TYR A 144 11.64 -6.21 -6.17
CA TYR A 144 11.51 -4.95 -5.44
C TYR A 144 12.56 -3.96 -5.94
N ARG A 145 12.12 -2.78 -6.37
CA ARG A 145 12.99 -1.72 -6.93
C ARG A 145 12.59 -0.35 -6.39
N GLY A 146 13.57 0.55 -6.26
CA GLY A 146 13.38 1.87 -5.65
C GLY A 146 13.58 1.89 -4.13
N LYS A 147 13.51 3.09 -3.55
CA LYS A 147 13.76 3.33 -2.12
C LYS A 147 12.70 2.65 -1.25
N MET A 148 13.14 1.99 -0.17
CA MET A 148 12.30 1.24 0.80
C MET A 148 11.52 0.04 0.24
N ALA A 149 11.58 -0.25 -1.06
CA ALA A 149 10.82 -1.34 -1.67
C ALA A 149 11.16 -2.70 -1.08
N SER A 150 12.45 -3.05 -1.08
CA SER A 150 12.89 -4.34 -0.54
C SER A 150 12.64 -4.41 0.97
N PHE A 151 12.95 -3.35 1.72
CA PHE A 151 12.75 -3.34 3.17
C PHE A 151 11.29 -3.59 3.56
N LEU A 152 10.35 -2.83 2.98
CA LEU A 152 8.92 -2.99 3.26
C LEU A 152 8.36 -4.33 2.77
N GLY A 153 8.86 -4.82 1.62
CA GLY A 153 8.51 -6.14 1.12
C GLY A 153 8.88 -7.25 2.09
N HIS A 154 10.09 -7.23 2.64
CA HIS A 154 10.52 -8.24 3.62
C HIS A 154 9.83 -8.06 4.97
N LEU A 155 9.60 -6.82 5.41
CA LEU A 155 8.88 -6.53 6.67
C LEU A 155 7.50 -7.21 6.68
N MET A 156 6.75 -7.13 5.59
CA MET A 156 5.41 -7.72 5.51
C MET A 156 5.39 -9.24 5.45
N VAL A 157 6.53 -9.89 5.14
CA VAL A 157 6.66 -11.35 5.20
C VAL A 157 6.80 -11.82 6.66
N TRP A 158 7.55 -11.05 7.47
CA TRP A 158 7.90 -11.43 8.84
C TRP A 158 6.97 -10.84 9.90
N CYS A 159 6.39 -9.68 9.62
CA CYS A 159 5.56 -8.94 10.54
C CYS A 159 4.09 -9.11 10.15
N PRO A 160 3.24 -9.71 11.02
CA PRO A 160 1.82 -9.77 10.77
C PRO A 160 1.25 -8.39 10.50
N ARG A 161 0.34 -8.30 9.52
CA ARG A 161 -0.23 -7.03 9.05
C ARG A 161 -0.80 -6.16 10.18
N PHE A 162 -1.45 -6.76 11.18
CA PHE A 162 -2.02 -6.04 12.31
C PHE A 162 -0.97 -5.29 13.16
N VAL A 163 0.26 -5.81 13.25
CA VAL A 163 1.36 -5.17 13.98
C VAL A 163 1.85 -3.95 13.22
N VAL A 164 1.95 -4.06 11.89
CA VAL A 164 2.34 -2.94 11.03
C VAL A 164 1.28 -1.84 11.07
N GLU A 165 -0.01 -2.20 11.01
CA GLU A 165 -1.13 -1.26 11.14
C GLU A 165 -1.17 -0.59 12.51
N TRP A 166 -0.93 -1.35 13.59
CA TRP A 166 -0.81 -0.80 14.93
C TRP A 166 0.37 0.16 15.07
N GLY A 167 1.56 -0.21 14.57
CA GLY A 167 2.74 0.65 14.59
C GLY A 167 2.53 1.94 13.80
N TRP A 168 1.79 1.86 12.69
CA TRP A 168 1.40 3.03 11.92
C TRP A 168 0.47 3.94 12.74
N CYS A 169 -0.56 3.39 13.38
CA CYS A 169 -1.47 4.13 14.25
C CYS A 169 -0.81 4.69 15.52
N ALA A 170 0.24 4.03 16.04
CA ALA A 170 0.96 4.42 17.25
C ALA A 170 2.06 5.45 17.00
N SER A 171 2.52 5.61 15.75
CA SER A 171 3.48 6.66 15.38
C SER A 171 2.84 8.06 15.49
N SER A 172 3.61 9.06 15.93
CA SER A 172 3.12 10.39 16.32
C SER A 172 2.36 11.18 15.23
N SER A 173 2.53 10.83 13.95
CA SER A 173 1.71 11.38 12.85
C SER A 173 0.23 10.93 12.90
N TRP A 174 -0.11 9.96 13.76
CA TRP A 174 -1.45 9.37 13.89
C TRP A 174 -2.11 9.53 15.25
N THR A 175 -1.40 10.02 16.27
CA THR A 175 -2.03 10.41 17.54
C THR A 175 -3.12 11.47 17.31
N VAL A 176 -2.97 12.29 16.27
CA VAL A 176 -3.98 13.23 15.77
C VAL A 176 -5.29 12.53 15.32
N TYR A 177 -5.18 11.37 14.68
CA TYR A 177 -6.35 10.61 14.20
C TYR A 177 -7.14 9.96 15.35
N SER A 178 -6.46 9.44 16.37
CA SER A 178 -7.11 8.80 17.52
C SER A 178 -7.83 9.79 18.43
N HIS A 179 -7.41 11.07 18.44
CA HIS A 179 -8.13 12.14 19.14
C HIS A 179 -9.42 12.59 18.44
N THR A 180 -9.58 12.30 17.13
CA THR A 180 -10.66 12.89 16.33
C THR A 180 -11.80 11.91 15.98
N PHE A 181 -11.55 10.60 15.95
CA PHE A 181 -12.59 9.59 15.70
C PHE A 181 -12.46 8.38 16.64
N PRO A 182 -13.32 8.23 17.67
CA PRO A 182 -13.21 7.12 18.62
C PRO A 182 -13.68 5.79 18.00
N ILE A 183 -12.85 4.75 18.04
CA ILE A 183 -13.18 3.40 17.53
C ILE A 183 -13.95 2.60 18.59
N SER A 184 -15.06 1.96 18.20
CA SER A 184 -15.96 1.22 19.12
C SER A 184 -15.33 -0.08 19.69
N THR A 185 -15.64 -0.36 20.95
CA THR A 185 -15.10 -1.42 21.83
C THR A 185 -15.64 -2.83 21.58
N ARG A 186 -15.70 -3.32 20.33
CA ARG A 186 -16.25 -4.67 20.01
C ARG A 186 -15.23 -5.77 19.68
N SER A 187 -13.99 -5.68 20.14
CA SER A 187 -12.98 -6.74 19.94
C SER A 187 -12.24 -7.18 21.23
N ARG A 188 -12.76 -6.84 22.41
CA ARG A 188 -12.12 -7.09 23.73
C ARG A 188 -12.00 -8.55 24.21
N LYS A 189 -12.20 -9.59 23.38
CA LYS A 189 -12.28 -10.99 23.86
C LYS A 189 -11.08 -11.92 23.58
N TRP A 190 -9.95 -11.45 23.04
CA TRP A 190 -8.89 -12.36 22.55
C TRP A 190 -7.49 -12.21 23.17
N LEU A 191 -7.35 -11.77 24.43
CA LEU A 191 -6.00 -11.59 25.04
C LEU A 191 -5.86 -12.05 26.49
N ASN A 192 -6.60 -13.08 26.93
CA ASN A 192 -6.30 -13.76 28.18
C ASN A 192 -5.47 -15.02 27.90
N GLY A 193 -4.14 -14.86 27.81
CA GLY A 193 -3.23 -16.01 27.81
C GLY A 193 -1.87 -15.77 27.17
N PHE A 194 -1.04 -14.89 27.72
CA PHE A 194 0.42 -14.94 27.52
C PHE A 194 1.15 -14.43 28.78
N PRO A 195 2.21 -15.12 29.26
CA PRO A 195 2.81 -14.89 30.56
C PRO A 195 3.61 -13.58 30.67
N LEU A 196 3.59 -13.04 31.89
CA LEU A 196 4.09 -11.75 32.33
C LEU A 196 5.62 -11.64 32.32
N SER A 197 6.17 -10.96 31.31
CA SER A 197 7.51 -10.33 31.41
C SER A 197 7.66 -9.03 30.61
N PHE A 198 6.57 -8.50 30.03
CA PHE A 198 6.59 -7.29 29.18
C PHE A 198 5.80 -6.10 29.78
N LEU A 199 5.79 -5.95 31.12
CA LEU A 199 4.82 -5.13 31.83
C LEU A 199 5.41 -3.91 32.57
N LYS A 200 6.08 -2.99 31.85
CA LYS A 200 6.35 -1.63 32.40
C LYS A 200 5.88 -0.48 31.53
N ILE A 201 5.56 -0.70 30.26
CA ILE A 201 5.00 0.34 29.37
C ILE A 201 3.45 0.31 29.37
N ALA A 202 2.84 -0.86 29.63
CA ALA A 202 1.38 -1.04 29.67
C ALA A 202 0.68 -0.35 30.87
N LEU A 203 1.39 -0.09 31.97
CA LEU A 203 0.82 0.47 33.19
C LEU A 203 0.57 1.99 33.11
N TYR A 204 1.25 2.72 32.23
CA TYR A 204 1.02 4.16 32.06
C TYR A 204 -0.24 4.45 31.23
N ALA A 205 -0.58 3.58 30.29
CA ALA A 205 -1.73 3.72 29.40
C ALA A 205 -3.08 3.31 30.02
N LEU A 206 -3.07 2.51 31.10
CA LEU A 206 -4.30 2.09 31.80
C LEU A 206 -4.87 3.16 32.74
N LYS A 207 -4.09 4.19 33.11
CA LYS A 207 -4.50 5.19 34.12
C LYS A 207 -5.54 6.19 33.62
N GLU A 208 -5.71 6.35 32.31
CA GLU A 208 -6.60 7.37 31.70
C GLU A 208 -7.89 6.78 31.07
N MET A 209 -8.17 5.48 31.23
CA MET A 209 -9.31 4.80 30.58
C MET A 209 -10.69 5.02 31.24
N HIS A 210 -10.81 5.80 32.32
CA HIS A 210 -12.07 5.93 33.09
C HIS A 210 -12.95 7.13 32.74
N LYS A 211 -12.61 7.91 31.72
CA LYS A 211 -13.28 9.18 31.41
C LYS A 211 -14.12 9.08 30.12
N PHE A 212 -15.40 8.75 30.33
CA PHE A 212 -16.58 9.26 29.59
C PHE A 212 -17.28 8.39 28.51
N PRO A 213 -18.61 8.63 28.31
CA PRO A 213 -19.58 7.65 27.85
C PRO A 213 -20.01 7.79 26.37
N CYS A 214 -21.00 6.98 26.00
CA CYS A 214 -21.40 6.48 24.68
C CYS A 214 -22.03 7.47 23.68
N TRP A 215 -21.94 7.05 22.41
CA TRP A 215 -22.31 7.70 21.15
C TRP A 215 -23.79 8.00 20.92
N ASP A 216 -24.06 9.20 20.37
CA ASP A 216 -25.19 9.47 19.47
C ASP A 216 -24.70 9.98 18.10
N ARG A 217 -25.45 9.66 17.05
CA ARG A 217 -25.12 9.79 15.61
C ARG A 217 -25.44 11.21 15.10
N PRO A 218 -24.57 11.92 14.35
CA PRO A 218 -24.96 13.17 13.68
C PRO A 218 -25.72 12.89 12.37
N ALA A 219 -26.79 13.65 12.16
CA ALA A 219 -27.78 13.48 11.10
C ALA A 219 -27.54 14.37 9.85
N ASP A 220 -26.29 14.63 9.45
CA ASP A 220 -25.97 15.78 8.58
C ASP A 220 -25.66 15.47 7.10
N GLY A 221 -26.14 14.35 6.54
CA GLY A 221 -26.32 14.17 5.08
C GLY A 221 -25.08 14.32 4.17
N LYS A 222 -23.88 14.45 4.72
CA LYS A 222 -22.65 14.66 3.97
C LYS A 222 -22.18 13.33 3.35
N GLY A 223 -22.20 13.28 2.02
CA GLY A 223 -21.82 12.09 1.25
C GLY A 223 -20.36 11.64 1.49
N PHE A 224 -20.18 10.35 1.74
CA PHE A 224 -18.90 9.70 1.93
C PHE A 224 -18.17 9.57 0.58
N ARG A 225 -17.07 10.30 0.35
CA ARG A 225 -16.14 10.04 -0.75
C ARG A 225 -14.85 9.46 -0.17
N PHE A 226 -14.71 8.14 -0.26
CA PHE A 226 -13.38 7.52 -0.13
C PHE A 226 -12.49 8.04 -1.27
N SER A 227 -11.27 8.47 -0.92
CA SER A 227 -10.22 8.99 -1.82
C SER A 227 -9.94 8.06 -3.00
#